data_AF-A0A7S0JAZ9-F1
#
_entry.id   AF-A0A7S0JAZ9-F1
#
_cell.length_a   1.000
_cell.length_b   1.000
_cell.length_c   1.000
_cell.angle_alpha   90.00
_cell.angle_beta   90.00
_cell.angle_gamma   90.00
#
_symmetry.space_group_name_H-M   'P 1'
#
loop_
_entity.id
_entity.type
_entity.pdbx_description
1 polymer ?
#
loop_
_entity_poly.entity_id
_entity_poly.type
_entity_poly.pdbx_seq_one_letter_code
_entity_poly.pdbx_strand_id
1 'polypeptide(L)'
;FELSLLLLVGYSAYVTAEALHCSGILALFTNAVLMGHYHVHSLTPEAQQVVSVTLKSFAHLAETFVFAYLGLDLVSPRGAVDDLMEDGEIGENGDYLKLENDTSSSALAEATTLIEAAADELADEHLDGPIGLFVLFAICVVPLARAVVVPPLSLLANACRGKKRSFTRREIIFLVFAGMRGAI
;
A
#
# COMPACT_ATOMS: atom_id res chain seq x y z
N PHE A 1 -16.55 -17.80 13.07
CA PHE A 1 -17.83 -17.29 12.55
C PHE A 1 -17.90 -15.76 12.63
N GLU A 2 -17.65 -15.17 13.80
CA GLU A 2 -17.64 -13.71 14.01
C GLU A 2 -16.76 -12.94 13.02
N LEU A 3 -15.51 -13.40 12.79
CA LEU A 3 -14.60 -12.81 11.79
C LEU A 3 -15.17 -12.84 10.37
N SER A 4 -15.77 -13.96 9.95
CA SER A 4 -16.34 -14.11 8.61
C SER A 4 -17.53 -13.18 8.39
N LEU A 5 -18.36 -12.98 9.41
CA LEU A 5 -19.45 -11.99 9.36
C LEU A 5 -18.92 -10.56 9.24
N LEU A 6 -17.85 -10.21 9.98
CA LEU A 6 -17.22 -8.89 9.87
C LEU A 6 -16.69 -8.63 8.46
N LEU A 7 -16.02 -9.62 7.86
CA LEU A 7 -15.53 -9.52 6.47
C LEU A 7 -16.67 -9.42 5.47
N LEU A 8 -17.75 -10.19 5.65
CA LEU A 8 -18.92 -10.15 4.78
C LEU A 8 -19.65 -8.81 4.85
N VAL A 9 -19.79 -8.22 6.04
CA VAL A 9 -20.38 -6.89 6.21
C VAL A 9 -19.49 -5.79 5.62
N GLY A 10 -18.16 -5.93 5.72
CA GLY A 10 -17.24 -5.03 5.02
C GLY A 10 -17.41 -5.11 3.51
N TYR A 11 -17.39 -6.32 2.96
CA TYR A 11 -17.57 -6.54 1.52
C TYR A 11 -18.93 -6.08 1.02
N SER A 12 -20.02 -6.29 1.77
CA SER A 12 -21.34 -5.81 1.38
C SER A 12 -21.44 -4.27 1.38
N ALA A 13 -20.77 -3.59 2.31
CA ALA A 13 -20.69 -2.13 2.31
C ALA A 13 -19.96 -1.60 1.05
N TYR A 14 -18.90 -2.28 0.62
CA TYR A 14 -18.20 -1.97 -0.64
C TYR A 14 -19.14 -2.13 -1.85
N VAL A 15 -19.74 -3.31 -2.01
CA VAL A 15 -20.60 -3.61 -3.17
C VAL A 15 -21.82 -2.67 -3.21
N THR A 16 -22.39 -2.34 -2.05
CA THR A 16 -23.52 -1.39 -1.99
C THR A 16 -23.11 0.03 -2.38
N ALA A 17 -21.92 0.48 -1.97
CA ALA A 17 -21.42 1.80 -2.34
C ALA A 17 -21.09 1.90 -3.84
N GLU A 18 -20.48 0.86 -4.41
CA GLU A 18 -20.24 0.76 -5.85
C GLU A 18 -21.55 0.72 -6.64
N ALA A 19 -22.56 -0.02 -6.15
CA ALA A 19 -23.90 -0.04 -6.77
C ALA A 19 -24.60 1.33 -6.79
N LEU A 20 -24.23 2.22 -5.87
CA LEU A 20 -24.71 3.60 -5.80
C LEU A 20 -23.80 4.60 -6.53
N HIS A 21 -22.78 4.12 -7.26
CA HIS A 21 -21.75 4.95 -7.92
C HIS A 21 -21.00 5.90 -6.97
N CYS A 22 -20.85 5.52 -5.70
CA CYS A 22 -20.06 6.23 -4.69
C CYS A 22 -18.68 5.56 -4.53
N SER A 23 -17.77 6.19 -3.78
CA SER A 23 -16.45 5.58 -3.48
C SER A 23 -16.59 4.37 -2.54
N GLY A 24 -16.43 3.16 -3.07
CA GLY A 24 -16.43 1.94 -2.27
C GLY A 24 -15.31 1.88 -1.23
N ILE A 25 -14.13 2.43 -1.54
CA ILE A 25 -12.99 2.49 -0.61
C ILE A 25 -13.32 3.37 0.60
N LEU A 26 -13.94 4.54 0.38
CA LEU A 26 -14.36 5.42 1.47
C LEU A 26 -15.47 4.79 2.32
N ALA A 27 -16.36 4.01 1.69
CA ALA A 27 -17.39 3.24 2.40
C ALA A 27 -16.78 2.14 3.29
N LEU A 28 -15.79 1.39 2.78
CA LEU A 28 -15.03 0.42 3.56
C LEU A 28 -14.32 1.06 4.75
N PHE A 29 -13.66 2.20 4.55
CA PHE A 29 -13.00 2.94 5.61
C PHE A 29 -13.98 3.36 6.71
N THR A 30 -15.11 3.96 6.32
CA THR A 30 -16.14 4.42 7.26
C THR A 30 -16.73 3.23 8.02
N ASN A 31 -17.03 2.13 7.32
CA ASN A 31 -17.51 0.89 7.93
C ASN A 31 -16.48 0.30 8.92
N ALA A 32 -15.19 0.32 8.59
CA ALA A 32 -14.13 -0.16 9.48
C ALA A 32 -14.04 0.68 10.78
N VAL A 33 -14.17 2.01 10.68
CA VAL A 33 -14.21 2.89 11.86
C VAL A 33 -15.43 2.57 12.74
N LEU A 34 -16.61 2.39 12.13
CA LEU A 34 -17.83 2.03 12.85
C LEU A 34 -17.71 0.64 13.50
N MET A 35 -17.11 -0.33 12.82
CA MET A 35 -16.85 -1.66 13.38
C MET A 35 -15.93 -1.58 14.61
N GLY A 36 -14.88 -0.76 14.54
CA GLY A 36 -13.96 -0.54 15.66
C GLY A 36 -14.65 0.04 16.90
N HIS A 37 -15.67 0.88 16.72
CA HIS A 37 -16.36 1.54 17.83
C HIS A 37 -17.57 0.76 18.38
N TYR A 38 -18.27 -0.03 17.55
CA TYR A 38 -19.52 -0.66 17.95
C TYR A 38 -19.51 -2.19 17.82
N HIS A 39 -18.96 -2.71 16.72
CA HIS A 39 -18.97 -4.16 16.50
C HIS A 39 -17.99 -4.87 17.42
N VAL A 40 -16.76 -4.36 17.59
CA VAL A 40 -15.73 -4.99 18.43
C VAL A 40 -16.22 -5.21 19.88
N HIS A 41 -16.99 -4.27 20.45
CA HIS A 41 -17.51 -4.41 21.82
C HIS A 41 -18.68 -5.40 21.96
N SER A 42 -19.31 -5.78 20.85
CA SER A 42 -20.43 -6.74 20.84
C SER A 42 -19.96 -8.18 20.62
N LEU A 43 -18.66 -8.37 20.31
CA LEU A 43 -18.04 -9.67 20.11
C LEU A 43 -17.62 -10.28 21.44
N THR A 44 -17.49 -11.60 21.45
CA THR A 44 -16.92 -12.34 22.57
C THR A 44 -15.47 -11.90 22.82
N PRO A 45 -15.00 -11.83 24.08
CA PRO A 45 -13.66 -11.34 24.39
C PRO A 45 -12.56 -12.17 23.73
N GLU A 46 -12.78 -13.47 23.55
CA GLU A 46 -11.89 -14.37 22.81
C GLU A 46 -11.82 -13.99 21.32
N ALA A 47 -12.96 -13.67 20.70
CA ALA A 47 -13.01 -13.29 19.29
C ALA A 47 -12.43 -11.89 19.02
N GLN A 48 -12.54 -10.95 19.97
CA GLN A 48 -11.95 -9.62 19.83
C GLN A 48 -10.43 -9.70 19.61
N GLN A 49 -9.75 -10.57 20.36
CA GLN A 49 -8.32 -10.78 20.21
C GLN A 49 -7.98 -11.45 18.88
N VAL A 50 -8.73 -12.49 18.50
CA VAL A 50 -8.52 -13.21 17.23
C VAL A 50 -8.68 -12.26 16.04
N VAL A 51 -9.78 -11.51 15.97
CA VAL A 51 -10.03 -10.52 14.89
C VAL A 51 -8.91 -9.48 14.84
N SER A 52 -8.50 -8.95 16.01
CA SER A 52 -7.46 -7.92 16.09
C SER A 52 -6.09 -8.39 15.62
N VAL A 53 -5.75 -9.66 15.86
CA VAL A 53 -4.49 -10.26 15.42
C VAL A 53 -4.58 -10.61 13.93
N THR A 54 -5.64 -11.30 13.51
CA THR A 54 -5.81 -11.72 12.12
C THR A 54 -5.86 -10.53 11.16
N LEU A 55 -6.59 -9.45 11.48
CA LEU A 55 -6.65 -8.26 10.63
C LEU A 55 -5.31 -7.51 10.58
N LYS A 56 -4.56 -7.47 11.69
CA LYS A 56 -3.19 -6.88 11.67
C LYS A 56 -2.25 -7.71 10.81
N SER A 57 -2.30 -9.03 10.91
CA SER A 57 -1.52 -9.93 10.05
C SER A 57 -1.89 -9.76 8.58
N PHE A 58 -3.18 -9.67 8.27
CA PHE A 58 -3.65 -9.48 6.89
C PHE A 58 -3.24 -8.12 6.32
N ALA A 59 -3.33 -7.05 7.11
CA ALA A 59 -2.85 -5.73 6.71
C ALA A 59 -1.34 -5.75 6.42
N HIS A 60 -0.56 -6.43 7.26
CA HIS A 60 0.88 -6.56 7.04
C HIS A 60 1.23 -7.42 5.81
N LEU A 61 0.46 -8.48 5.55
CA LEU A 61 0.58 -9.26 4.32
C LEU A 61 0.26 -8.41 3.09
N ALA A 62 -0.85 -7.66 3.12
CA ALA A 62 -1.23 -6.76 2.03
C ALA A 62 -0.17 -5.67 1.77
N GLU A 63 0.37 -5.07 2.83
CA GLU A 63 1.50 -4.14 2.74
C GLU A 63 2.74 -4.79 2.08
N THR A 64 3.07 -6.02 2.47
CA THR A 64 4.18 -6.79 1.87
C THR A 64 3.93 -7.07 0.39
N PHE A 65 2.70 -7.42 0.00
CA PHE A 65 2.34 -7.65 -1.41
C PHE A 65 2.45 -6.37 -2.25
N VAL A 66 1.97 -5.23 -1.74
CA VAL A 66 2.07 -3.94 -2.44
C VAL A 66 3.54 -3.54 -2.60
N PHE A 67 4.35 -3.68 -1.56
CA PHE A 67 5.79 -3.41 -1.67
C PHE A 67 6.51 -4.36 -2.61
N ALA A 68 6.16 -5.65 -2.61
CA ALA A 68 6.72 -6.61 -3.56
C ALA A 68 6.32 -6.26 -5.00
N TYR A 69 5.05 -5.92 -5.26
CA TYR A 69 4.57 -5.50 -6.57
C TYR A 69 5.29 -4.25 -7.09
N LEU A 70 5.36 -3.19 -6.26
CA LEU A 70 6.10 -1.98 -6.61
C LEU A 70 7.60 -2.25 -6.80
N GLY A 71 8.18 -3.15 -6.00
CA GLY A 71 9.57 -3.59 -6.18
C GLY A 71 9.81 -4.32 -7.50
N LEU A 72 8.88 -5.19 -7.92
CA LEU A 72 8.96 -5.87 -9.21
C LEU A 72 8.78 -4.90 -10.38
N ASP A 73 7.85 -3.94 -10.28
CA ASP A 73 7.65 -2.88 -11.28
C ASP A 73 8.90 -2.01 -11.45
N LEU A 74 9.66 -1.78 -10.37
CA LEU A 74 10.93 -1.06 -10.42
C LEU A 74 12.08 -1.85 -11.07
N VAL A 75 12.11 -3.18 -10.90
CA VAL A 75 13.15 -4.06 -11.46
C VAL A 75 12.82 -4.45 -12.90
N SER A 76 11.55 -4.47 -13.29
CA SER A 76 11.15 -4.80 -14.65
C SER A 76 11.63 -3.72 -15.64
N PRO A 77 12.39 -4.10 -16.69
CA PRO A 77 12.72 -3.18 -17.77
C PRO A 77 11.42 -2.66 -18.40
N ARG A 78 11.20 -1.34 -18.32
CA ARG A 78 10.00 -0.65 -18.84
C ARG A 78 9.71 -1.10 -20.27
N GLY A 79 8.65 -1.89 -20.46
CA GLY A 79 8.18 -2.39 -21.75
C GLY A 79 7.74 -3.85 -21.73
N ALA A 80 8.43 -4.74 -21.01
CA ALA A 80 8.19 -6.18 -21.13
C ALA A 80 6.83 -6.65 -20.57
N VAL A 81 6.27 -5.94 -19.58
CA VAL A 81 4.96 -6.31 -18.96
C VAL A 81 3.77 -5.77 -19.73
N ASP A 82 3.91 -4.60 -20.36
CA ASP A 82 2.88 -4.02 -21.24
C ASP A 82 2.75 -4.84 -22.52
N ASP A 83 3.88 -5.31 -23.07
CA ASP A 83 3.92 -6.17 -24.27
C ASP A 83 3.26 -7.54 -24.02
N LEU A 84 3.45 -8.13 -22.82
CA LEU A 84 2.81 -9.40 -22.46
C LEU A 84 1.31 -9.29 -22.13
N MET A 85 0.79 -8.09 -21.83
CA MET A 85 -0.64 -7.88 -21.64
C MET A 85 -1.38 -7.59 -22.96
N GLU A 86 -0.71 -7.08 -24.00
CA GLU A 86 -1.28 -7.01 -25.36
C GLU A 86 -1.35 -8.40 -26.04
N ASP A 87 -0.42 -9.31 -25.73
CA ASP A 87 -0.38 -10.67 -26.32
C ASP A 87 -1.35 -11.67 -25.67
N GLY A 88 -2.16 -11.23 -24.69
CA GLY A 88 -3.14 -12.03 -23.96
C GLY A 88 -4.41 -12.41 -24.72
N GLU A 89 -4.40 -12.48 -26.05
CA GLU A 89 -5.43 -13.20 -26.79
C GLU A 89 -5.16 -14.71 -26.74
N ILE A 90 -6.13 -15.41 -26.13
CA ILE A 90 -6.30 -16.85 -25.94
C ILE A 90 -5.59 -17.71 -27.01
N GLY A 91 -4.50 -18.36 -26.62
CA GLY A 91 -3.91 -19.50 -27.33
C GLY A 91 -3.87 -20.73 -26.42
N GLU A 92 -4.83 -21.64 -26.58
CA GLU A 92 -4.73 -23.00 -26.05
C GLU A 92 -3.46 -23.68 -26.62
N ASN A 93 -2.61 -24.25 -25.75
CA ASN A 93 -2.04 -25.59 -25.92
C ASN A 93 -1.18 -26.02 -24.71
N GLY A 94 -1.47 -27.22 -24.22
CA GLY A 94 -0.90 -27.81 -23.01
C GLY A 94 0.47 -28.45 -23.19
N ASP A 95 1.52 -27.64 -23.36
CA ASP A 95 2.94 -28.09 -23.35
C ASP A 95 3.79 -27.44 -22.23
N TYR A 96 3.18 -26.66 -21.33
CA TYR A 96 3.90 -25.90 -20.29
C TYR A 96 4.36 -26.72 -19.07
N LEU A 97 3.69 -27.83 -18.76
CA LEU A 97 3.92 -28.58 -17.51
C LEU A 97 5.17 -29.48 -17.49
N LYS A 98 5.95 -29.53 -18.58
CA LYS A 98 7.16 -30.37 -18.68
C LYS A 98 8.48 -29.58 -18.71
N LEU A 99 8.42 -28.27 -18.95
CA LEU A 99 9.56 -27.35 -18.83
C LEU A 99 9.67 -26.73 -17.43
N GLU A 100 8.57 -26.66 -16.69
CA GLU A 100 8.47 -25.97 -15.39
C GLU A 100 9.35 -26.58 -14.28
N ASN A 101 9.66 -27.88 -14.35
CA ASN A 101 10.42 -28.58 -13.31
C ASN A 101 11.96 -28.45 -13.44
N ASP A 102 12.49 -28.35 -14.66
CA ASP A 102 13.93 -28.15 -14.90
C ASP A 102 14.29 -26.66 -15.04
N THR A 103 13.31 -25.84 -15.46
CA THR A 103 13.45 -24.39 -15.59
C THR A 103 13.35 -23.68 -14.24
N SER A 104 12.58 -24.18 -13.26
CA SER A 104 12.45 -23.48 -11.96
C SER A 104 13.76 -23.34 -11.16
N SER A 105 14.72 -24.26 -11.31
CA SER A 105 16.02 -24.16 -10.61
C SER A 105 17.07 -23.38 -11.40
N SER A 106 16.95 -23.32 -12.73
CA SER A 106 17.83 -22.52 -13.60
C SER A 106 17.34 -21.08 -13.74
N ALA A 107 16.02 -20.85 -13.80
CA ALA A 107 15.39 -19.54 -13.79
C ALA A 107 15.51 -18.83 -12.43
N LEU A 108 15.63 -19.55 -11.31
CA LEU A 108 15.92 -18.93 -10.01
C LEU A 108 17.40 -18.50 -9.93
N ALA A 109 18.32 -19.23 -10.58
CA ALA A 109 19.71 -18.81 -10.73
C ALA A 109 19.85 -17.65 -11.74
N GLU A 110 19.13 -17.69 -12.86
CA GLU A 110 19.06 -16.61 -13.85
C GLU A 110 18.42 -15.36 -13.27
N ALA A 111 17.32 -15.49 -12.51
CA ALA A 111 16.70 -14.37 -11.82
C ALA A 111 17.66 -13.78 -10.77
N THR A 112 18.44 -14.60 -10.07
CA THR A 112 19.45 -14.10 -9.11
C THR A 112 20.58 -13.35 -9.84
N THR A 113 21.06 -13.86 -10.98
CA THR A 113 22.10 -13.19 -11.77
C THR A 113 21.59 -11.98 -12.54
N LEU A 114 20.33 -11.96 -12.94
CA LEU A 114 19.67 -10.79 -13.55
C LEU A 114 19.33 -9.74 -12.50
N ILE A 115 19.05 -10.13 -11.26
CA ILE A 115 18.92 -9.20 -10.12
C ILE A 115 20.28 -8.62 -9.74
N GLU A 116 21.36 -9.41 -9.72
CA GLU A 116 22.72 -8.90 -9.47
C GLU A 116 23.24 -8.02 -10.63
N ALA A 117 22.99 -8.40 -11.89
CA ALA A 117 23.33 -7.59 -13.05
C ALA A 117 22.48 -6.32 -13.14
N ALA A 118 21.18 -6.38 -12.83
CA ALA A 118 20.32 -5.20 -12.73
C ALA A 118 20.67 -4.33 -11.53
N ALA A 119 21.16 -4.90 -10.41
CA ALA A 119 21.68 -4.12 -9.28
C ALA A 119 23.00 -3.41 -9.62
N ASP A 120 23.81 -3.99 -10.49
CA ASP A 120 25.05 -3.39 -11.01
C ASP A 120 24.74 -2.31 -12.08
N GLU A 121 23.74 -2.53 -12.94
CA GLU A 121 23.20 -1.52 -13.87
C GLU A 121 22.52 -0.35 -13.12
N LEU A 122 21.87 -0.64 -11.98
CA LEU A 122 21.30 0.37 -11.08
C LEU A 122 22.39 1.16 -10.32
N ALA A 123 23.64 0.69 -10.28
CA ALA A 123 24.74 1.41 -9.63
C ALA A 123 25.37 2.47 -10.55
N ASP A 124 25.33 2.27 -11.88
CA ASP A 124 26.03 3.14 -12.84
C ASP A 124 25.09 4.10 -13.61
N GLU A 125 23.80 3.78 -13.78
CA GLU A 125 22.83 4.68 -14.44
C GLU A 125 21.87 5.42 -13.47
N HIS A 126 22.22 5.51 -12.18
CA HIS A 126 21.32 6.08 -11.16
C HIS A 126 21.66 7.50 -10.67
N LEU A 127 22.66 8.18 -11.26
CA LEU A 127 23.00 9.55 -10.83
C LEU A 127 22.82 10.67 -11.89
N ASP A 128 22.43 10.37 -13.13
CA ASP A 128 22.33 11.40 -14.21
C ASP A 128 21.05 11.33 -15.09
N GLY A 129 19.99 10.63 -14.66
CA GLY A 129 18.71 10.56 -15.39
C GLY A 129 17.62 11.54 -14.89
N PRO A 130 16.66 11.98 -15.75
CA PRO A 130 15.51 12.81 -15.35
C PRO A 130 14.64 12.19 -14.24
N ILE A 131 14.70 10.86 -14.09
CA ILE A 131 14.03 10.10 -13.03
C ILE A 131 14.72 10.31 -11.68
N GLY A 132 16.06 10.33 -11.62
CA GLY A 132 16.81 10.64 -10.40
C GLY A 132 16.55 12.08 -9.93
N LEU A 133 16.44 13.03 -10.87
CA LEU A 133 16.03 14.41 -10.58
C LEU A 133 14.59 14.47 -10.06
N PHE A 134 13.66 13.68 -10.62
CA PHE A 134 12.28 13.59 -10.14
C PHE A 134 12.21 13.03 -8.71
N VAL A 135 12.99 11.99 -8.40
CA VAL A 135 13.06 11.41 -7.05
C VAL A 135 13.65 12.41 -6.05
N LEU A 136 14.74 13.11 -6.39
CA LEU A 136 15.31 14.16 -5.56
C LEU A 136 14.35 15.33 -5.36
N PHE A 137 13.66 15.75 -6.43
CA PHE A 137 12.63 16.78 -6.37
C PHE A 137 11.47 16.33 -5.47
N ALA A 138 11.01 15.08 -5.57
CA ALA A 138 9.96 14.53 -4.72
C ALA A 138 10.39 14.48 -3.25
N ILE A 139 11.62 14.05 -2.96
CA ILE A 139 12.19 14.02 -1.60
C ILE A 139 12.24 15.43 -0.99
N CYS A 140 12.48 16.47 -1.78
CA CYS A 140 12.46 17.85 -1.30
C CYS A 140 11.05 18.47 -1.24
N VAL A 141 10.19 18.21 -2.23
CA VAL A 141 8.88 18.84 -2.37
C VAL A 141 7.83 18.22 -1.44
N VAL A 142 7.84 16.91 -1.22
CA VAL A 142 6.89 16.24 -0.32
C VAL A 142 6.93 16.77 1.12
N PRO A 143 8.10 16.92 1.78
CA PRO A 143 8.14 17.50 3.12
C PRO A 143 7.80 18.99 3.12
N LEU A 144 8.16 19.74 2.08
CA LEU A 144 7.78 21.16 1.93
C LEU A 144 6.27 21.34 1.80
N ALA A 145 5.63 20.55 0.93
CA ALA A 145 4.18 20.57 0.74
C ALA A 145 3.44 20.28 2.05
N ARG A 146 3.91 19.31 2.83
CA ARG A 146 3.31 18.99 4.14
C ARG A 146 3.61 20.05 5.20
N ALA A 147 4.81 20.64 5.20
CA ALA A 147 5.14 21.76 6.06
C ALA A 147 4.27 23.00 5.77
N VAL A 148 3.70 23.13 4.56
CA VAL A 148 2.75 24.20 4.22
C VAL A 148 1.31 23.85 4.61
N VAL A 149 0.87 22.60 4.42
CA VAL A 149 -0.52 22.18 4.66
C VAL A 149 -0.81 21.90 6.15
N VAL A 150 0.12 21.29 6.89
CA VAL A 150 -0.12 20.82 8.26
C VAL A 150 -0.24 21.96 9.30
N PRO A 151 0.59 23.03 9.29
CA PRO A 151 0.48 24.11 10.26
C PRO A 151 -0.83 24.91 10.22
N PRO A 152 -1.41 25.31 9.06
CA PRO A 152 -2.68 26.03 9.05
C PRO A 152 -3.84 25.16 9.55
N LEU A 153 -3.86 23.87 9.20
CA LEU A 153 -4.82 22.90 9.74
C LEU A 153 -4.66 22.72 11.26
N SER A 154 -3.43 22.68 11.76
CA SER A 154 -3.14 22.58 13.20
C SER A 154 -3.54 23.85 13.97
N LEU A 155 -3.37 25.03 13.37
CA LEU A 155 -3.82 26.31 13.94
C LEU A 155 -5.34 26.43 13.94
N LEU A 156 -6.01 26.00 12.87
CA LEU A 156 -7.47 25.96 12.78
C LEU A 156 -8.07 24.97 13.79
N ALA A 157 -7.48 23.78 13.92
CA ALA A 157 -7.88 22.80 14.93
C ALA A 157 -7.68 23.33 16.36
N ASN A 158 -6.59 24.06 16.61
CA ASN A 158 -6.34 24.74 17.89
C ASN A 158 -7.34 25.88 18.16
N ALA A 159 -7.85 26.54 17.12
CA ALA A 159 -8.88 27.58 17.25
C ALA A 159 -10.26 27.00 17.60
N CYS A 160 -10.60 25.82 17.05
CA CYS A 160 -11.86 25.12 17.34
C CYS A 160 -11.85 24.34 18.66
N ARG A 161 -10.66 24.02 19.20
CA ARG A 161 -10.48 23.13 20.35
C ARG A 161 -9.78 23.92 21.46
N GLY A 162 -10.56 24.55 22.34
CA GLY A 162 -10.07 25.50 23.36
C GLY A 162 -8.82 25.07 24.15
N LYS A 163 -8.07 26.06 24.67
CA LYS A 163 -6.70 26.09 25.26
C LYS A 163 -6.18 24.92 26.13
N LYS A 164 -6.96 23.88 26.43
CA LYS A 164 -6.60 22.75 27.30
C LYS A 164 -5.71 21.68 26.67
N ARG A 165 -5.53 21.66 25.33
CA ARG A 165 -4.63 20.73 24.59
C ARG A 165 -4.05 21.37 23.31
N SER A 166 -3.44 22.56 23.40
CA SER A 166 -2.84 23.17 22.21
C SER A 166 -1.56 22.45 21.81
N PHE A 167 -1.45 22.04 20.55
CA PHE A 167 -0.24 21.42 20.04
C PHE A 167 0.91 22.44 19.98
N THR A 168 2.03 22.10 20.63
CA THR A 168 3.25 22.91 20.65
C THR A 168 3.95 22.85 19.29
N ARG A 169 4.69 23.89 18.88
CA ARG A 169 5.41 23.94 17.59
C ARG A 169 6.29 22.70 17.33
N ARG A 170 6.85 22.09 18.39
CA ARG A 170 7.65 20.86 18.31
C ARG A 170 6.82 19.61 17.98
N GLU A 171 5.58 19.53 18.48
CA GLU A 171 4.66 18.42 18.21
C GLU A 171 4.10 18.51 16.79
N ILE A 172 3.88 19.72 16.28
CA ILE A 172 3.46 19.96 14.89
C ILE A 172 4.57 19.54 13.91
N ILE A 173 5.84 19.87 14.21
CA ILE A 173 6.98 19.41 13.40
C ILE A 173 7.09 17.89 13.45
N PHE A 174 6.89 17.27 14.61
CA PHE A 174 6.84 15.80 14.72
C PHE A 174 5.71 15.19 13.88
N LEU A 175 4.55 15.84 13.83
CA LEU A 175 3.39 15.39 13.04
C LEU A 175 3.66 15.41 11.53
N VAL A 176 4.39 16.43 11.04
CA VAL A 176 4.78 16.53 9.62
C VAL A 176 5.67 15.36 9.20
N PHE A 177 6.61 14.97 10.06
CA PHE A 177 7.51 13.84 9.82
C PHE A 177 6.84 12.48 10.06
N ALA A 178 5.91 12.38 11.01
CA ALA A 178 5.21 11.13 11.32
C ALA A 178 4.43 10.57 10.11
N GLY A 179 3.97 11.42 9.20
CA GLY A 179 3.27 10.98 8.00
C GLY A 179 4.18 10.47 6.88
N MET A 180 5.51 10.61 6.95
CA MET A 180 6.41 10.16 5.88
C MET A 180 6.48 8.62 5.74
N ARG A 181 5.80 7.88 6.63
CA ARG A 181 5.60 6.45 6.47
C ARG A 181 4.43 6.15 5.53
N GLY A 182 4.75 5.49 4.42
CA GLY A 182 3.88 4.52 3.78
C GLY A 182 3.20 5.02 2.52
N ALA A 183 3.48 4.30 1.43
CA ALA A 183 2.66 4.27 0.22
C ALA A 183 1.20 4.04 0.64
N ILE A 184 0.32 4.91 0.14
CA ILE A 184 -1.11 4.63 0.09
C ILE A 184 -1.39 3.55 -0.95
#